data_AF-A0A529LXA6-F1
#
_entry.id   AF-A0A529LXA6-F1
#
_cell.length_a   1.000
_cell.length_b   1.000
_cell.length_c   1.000
_cell.angle_alpha   90.00
_cell.angle_beta   90.00
_cell.angle_gamma   90.00
#
_symmetry.space_group_name_H-M   'P 1'
#
loop_
_entity.id
_entity.type
_entity.pdbx_description
1 polymer ?
#
loop_
_entity_poly.entity_id
_entity_poly.type
_entity_poly.pdbx_seq_one_letter_code
_entity_poly.pdbx_strand_id
1 'polypeptide(L)'
;PYLVGNPSWTGGWEGPSEGVTHVLLTHGHNDHVSGAVEVLKKSGAMLVANFEICMYLVGQGVSGDKINPGNIGGTVDCGPFTTTFVQALHSSSFGGEGGTNTYLGNPGGLVLHFPEDKTLYHMGDTDIFSDMG
;
A
#
# COMPACT_ATOMS: atom_id res chain seq x y z
N PRO A 1 -1.34 -3.53 10.74
CA PRO A 1 -0.80 -4.72 10.02
C PRO A 1 0.72 -4.72 10.13
N TYR A 2 1.45 -5.82 9.93
CA TYR A 2 2.92 -5.81 9.89
C TYR A 2 3.35 -6.99 9.02
N LEU A 3 4.18 -6.78 8.01
CA LEU A 3 4.84 -7.89 7.30
C LEU A 3 6.12 -8.33 8.02
N VAL A 4 6.80 -7.36 8.66
CA VAL A 4 7.99 -7.58 9.48
C VAL A 4 7.69 -7.06 10.90
N GLY A 5 8.04 -7.85 11.91
CA GLY A 5 7.85 -7.47 13.32
C GLY A 5 6.41 -7.60 13.84
N ASN A 6 5.56 -8.38 13.16
CA ASN A 6 4.19 -8.61 13.58
C ASN A 6 4.14 -9.44 14.87
N PRO A 7 3.61 -8.92 15.99
CA PRO A 7 3.54 -9.68 17.25
C PRO A 7 2.55 -10.85 17.17
N SER A 8 1.59 -10.80 16.24
CA SER A 8 0.56 -11.82 16.05
C SER A 8 0.91 -12.81 14.93
N TRP A 9 2.00 -12.59 14.18
CA TRP A 9 2.42 -13.44 13.07
C TRP A 9 3.94 -13.65 13.07
N THR A 10 4.38 -14.88 13.30
CA THR A 10 5.80 -15.25 13.37
C THR A 10 6.31 -15.94 12.12
N GLY A 11 5.46 -16.14 11.09
CA GLY A 11 5.80 -16.90 9.89
C GLY A 11 6.65 -16.17 8.85
N GLY A 12 7.02 -14.91 9.11
CA GLY A 12 7.75 -14.08 8.15
C GLY A 12 6.91 -13.67 6.94
N TRP A 13 7.51 -12.89 6.03
CA TRP A 13 6.85 -12.40 4.81
C TRP A 13 7.19 -13.27 3.60
N GLU A 14 8.22 -14.11 3.70
CA GLU A 14 8.82 -14.81 2.57
C GLU A 14 7.91 -15.83 1.92
N GLY A 15 7.10 -16.55 2.71
CA GLY A 15 6.10 -17.51 2.22
C GLY A 15 4.88 -16.79 1.63
N PRO A 16 4.21 -15.89 2.37
CA PRO A 16 3.09 -15.11 1.85
C PRO A 16 3.41 -14.27 0.60
N SER A 17 4.68 -13.90 0.40
CA SER A 17 5.14 -13.15 -0.78
C SER A 17 5.47 -14.01 -2.01
N GLU A 18 5.41 -15.34 -1.89
CA GLU A 18 5.70 -16.21 -3.02
C GLU A 18 4.67 -16.01 -4.15
N GLY A 19 5.16 -15.71 -5.36
CA GLY A 19 4.31 -15.47 -6.53
C GLY A 19 3.56 -14.13 -6.53
N VAL A 20 3.82 -13.23 -5.58
CA VAL A 20 3.20 -11.89 -5.56
C VAL A 20 3.61 -11.10 -6.81
N THR A 21 2.60 -10.55 -7.50
CA THR A 21 2.79 -9.71 -8.70
C THR A 21 2.58 -8.23 -8.43
N HIS A 22 1.85 -7.88 -7.38
CA HIS A 22 1.51 -6.51 -7.01
C HIS A 22 1.57 -6.32 -5.49
N VAL A 23 2.08 -5.17 -5.05
CA VAL A 23 2.02 -4.71 -3.66
C VAL A 23 1.24 -3.42 -3.63
N LEU A 24 0.11 -3.42 -2.93
CA LEU A 24 -0.80 -2.29 -2.82
C LEU A 24 -0.69 -1.70 -1.41
N LEU A 25 -0.50 -0.38 -1.29
CA LEU A 25 -0.39 0.30 0.01
C LEU A 25 -1.46 1.38 0.16
N THR A 26 -2.16 1.35 1.30
CA THR A 26 -3.26 2.28 1.61
C THR A 26 -2.77 3.63 2.14
N HIS A 27 -1.77 3.62 3.02
CA HIS A 27 -1.20 4.81 3.65
C HIS A 27 0.20 4.56 4.20
N GLY A 28 0.84 5.63 4.68
CA GLY A 28 2.27 5.67 4.98
C GLY A 28 2.70 5.21 6.37
N HIS A 29 1.79 4.77 7.26
CA HIS A 29 2.22 4.31 8.58
C HIS A 29 3.14 3.10 8.50
N ASN A 30 4.10 3.04 9.42
CA ASN A 30 5.16 2.05 9.41
C ASN A 30 4.62 0.62 9.36
N ASP A 31 3.50 0.34 10.02
CA ASP A 31 2.93 -0.99 10.08
C ASP A 31 2.31 -1.41 8.72
N HIS A 32 1.90 -0.47 7.88
CA HIS A 32 1.47 -0.73 6.49
C HIS A 32 2.62 -0.75 5.48
N VAL A 33 3.69 0.00 5.72
CA VAL A 33 4.81 0.14 4.75
C VAL A 33 5.96 -0.83 5.03
N SER A 34 6.19 -1.22 6.28
CA SER A 34 7.33 -2.06 6.67
C SER A 34 7.29 -3.44 5.99
N GLY A 35 8.42 -3.86 5.43
CA GLY A 35 8.53 -5.10 4.66
C GLY A 35 8.21 -4.94 3.17
N ALA A 36 7.63 -3.82 2.74
CA ALA A 36 7.28 -3.62 1.33
C ALA A 36 8.53 -3.57 0.44
N VAL A 37 9.61 -2.94 0.89
CA VAL A 37 10.87 -2.84 0.13
C VAL A 37 11.44 -4.23 -0.14
N GLU A 38 11.46 -5.10 0.87
CA GLU A 38 11.97 -6.45 0.80
C GLU A 38 11.13 -7.31 -0.16
N VAL A 39 9.80 -7.25 -0.03
CA VAL A 39 8.87 -7.94 -0.93
C VAL A 39 9.06 -7.47 -2.36
N LEU A 40 9.08 -6.16 -2.61
CA LEU A 40 9.20 -5.57 -3.94
C LEU A 40 10.54 -5.95 -4.60
N LYS A 41 11.64 -5.90 -3.85
CA LYS A 41 12.97 -6.28 -4.35
C LYS A 41 13.06 -7.78 -4.66
N LYS A 42 12.47 -8.64 -3.82
CA LYS A 42 12.49 -10.10 -4.03
C LYS A 42 11.60 -10.54 -5.18
N SER A 43 10.38 -10.01 -5.26
CA SER A 43 9.36 -10.46 -6.21
C SER A 43 9.43 -9.77 -7.57
N GLY A 44 9.94 -8.53 -7.62
CA GLY A 44 9.80 -7.67 -8.80
C GLY A 44 8.36 -7.22 -9.06
N ALA A 45 7.49 -7.33 -8.04
CA ALA A 45 6.09 -6.90 -8.10
C ALA A 45 5.95 -5.41 -8.40
N MET A 46 4.81 -5.04 -8.99
CA MET A 46 4.45 -3.64 -9.19
C MET A 46 3.96 -3.03 -7.88
N LEU A 47 4.54 -1.89 -7.48
CA LEU A 47 4.07 -1.09 -6.37
C LEU A 47 2.91 -0.20 -6.82
N VAL A 48 1.78 -0.29 -6.14
CA VAL A 48 0.59 0.55 -6.39
C VAL A 48 0.24 1.27 -5.08
N ALA A 49 0.42 2.58 -5.06
CA ALA A 49 0.15 3.41 -3.88
C ALA A 49 -0.11 4.86 -4.33
N ASN A 50 -0.32 5.77 -3.39
CA ASN A 50 -0.27 7.19 -3.71
C ASN A 50 1.14 7.60 -4.21
N PHE A 51 1.24 8.77 -4.84
CA PHE A 51 2.49 9.25 -5.43
C PHE A 51 3.62 9.36 -4.39
N GLU A 52 3.34 9.90 -3.21
CA GLU A 52 4.32 10.13 -2.15
C GLU A 52 4.92 8.83 -1.62
N ILE A 53 4.10 7.80 -1.38
CA ILE A 53 4.56 6.46 -0.95
C ILE A 53 5.42 5.83 -2.04
N CYS A 54 5.00 5.92 -3.31
CA CYS A 54 5.77 5.37 -4.43
C CYS A 54 7.16 6.01 -4.49
N MET A 55 7.24 7.34 -4.45
CA MET A 55 8.52 8.07 -4.50
C MET A 55 9.38 7.79 -3.27
N TYR A 56 8.77 7.71 -2.09
CA TYR A 56 9.47 7.35 -0.86
C TYR A 56 10.15 5.98 -0.98
N LEU A 57 9.42 4.95 -1.43
CA LEU A 57 9.94 3.59 -1.56
C LEU A 57 10.95 3.45 -2.71
N VAL A 58 10.79 4.20 -3.80
CA VAL A 58 11.84 4.33 -4.84
C VAL A 58 13.13 4.89 -4.23
N GLY A 59 13.03 5.90 -3.36
CA GLY A 59 14.15 6.42 -2.58
C GLY A 59 14.81 5.37 -1.66
N GLN A 60 14.07 4.33 -1.25
CA GLN A 60 14.58 3.18 -0.48
C GLN A 60 15.10 2.02 -1.37
N GLY A 61 15.17 2.25 -2.68
CA GLY A 61 15.72 1.32 -3.67
C GLY A 61 14.70 0.37 -4.29
N VAL A 62 13.40 0.65 -4.22
CA VAL A 62 12.41 0.02 -5.10
C VAL A 62 12.63 0.49 -6.55
N SER A 63 12.42 -0.39 -7.52
CA SER A 63 12.59 -0.05 -8.93
C SER A 63 11.58 1.00 -9.39
N GLY A 64 12.08 2.13 -9.91
CA GLY A 64 11.25 3.21 -10.46
C GLY A 64 10.42 2.80 -11.69
N ASP A 65 10.84 1.76 -12.43
CA ASP A 65 10.10 1.24 -13.58
C ASP A 65 8.95 0.29 -13.20
N LYS A 66 8.77 0.02 -11.89
CA LYS A 66 7.78 -0.94 -11.35
C LYS A 66 6.86 -0.28 -10.34
N ILE A 67 6.48 0.96 -10.59
CA ILE A 67 5.49 1.70 -9.80
C ILE A 67 4.28 2.09 -10.65
N ASN A 68 3.12 2.20 -10.02
CA ASN A 68 1.88 2.65 -10.63
C ASN A 68 1.18 3.61 -9.63
N PRO A 69 1.62 4.88 -9.58
CA PRO A 69 1.10 5.83 -8.62
C PRO A 69 -0.33 6.25 -8.98
N GLY A 70 -1.24 6.14 -8.01
CA GLY A 70 -2.60 6.67 -8.07
C GLY A 70 -2.82 7.81 -7.09
N ASN A 71 -4.05 8.29 -6.98
CA ASN A 71 -4.47 9.21 -5.93
C ASN A 71 -5.99 9.13 -5.72
N ILE A 72 -6.47 9.61 -4.58
CA ILE A 72 -7.89 9.57 -4.15
C ILE A 72 -8.81 10.10 -5.26
N GLY A 73 -9.86 9.34 -5.56
CA GLY A 73 -10.81 9.58 -6.64
C GLY A 73 -10.38 9.02 -8.00
N GLY A 74 -9.10 8.66 -8.16
CA GLY A 74 -8.56 8.06 -9.38
C GLY A 74 -8.67 6.54 -9.39
N THR A 75 -8.73 5.97 -10.60
CA THR A 75 -8.60 4.53 -10.84
C THR A 75 -7.37 4.28 -11.68
N VAL A 76 -6.54 3.31 -11.28
CA VAL A 76 -5.35 2.88 -12.03
C VAL A 76 -5.54 1.47 -12.54
N ASP A 77 -5.06 1.23 -13.76
CA ASP A 77 -5.02 -0.10 -14.37
C ASP A 77 -3.74 -0.82 -13.94
N CYS A 78 -3.88 -1.99 -13.32
CA CYS A 78 -2.76 -2.84 -12.89
C CYS A 78 -2.50 -3.98 -13.87
N GLY A 79 -3.31 -4.12 -14.94
CA GLY A 79 -3.27 -5.22 -15.90
C GLY A 79 -4.37 -6.25 -15.62
N PRO A 80 -4.20 -7.18 -14.66
CA PRO A 80 -5.20 -8.21 -14.38
C PRO A 80 -6.40 -7.69 -13.56
N PHE A 81 -6.31 -6.47 -13.00
CA PHE A 81 -7.37 -5.80 -12.25
C PHE A 81 -7.16 -4.28 -12.31
N THR A 82 -8.17 -3.52 -11.92
CA THR A 82 -8.04 -2.07 -11.67
C THR A 82 -8.22 -1.79 -10.19
N THR A 83 -7.65 -0.69 -9.68
CA THR A 83 -7.91 -0.25 -8.31
C THR A 83 -8.30 1.22 -8.28
N THR A 84 -9.42 1.52 -7.63
CA THR A 84 -9.86 2.89 -7.32
C THR A 84 -9.36 3.27 -5.93
N PHE A 85 -8.75 4.44 -5.82
CA PHE A 85 -8.36 5.02 -4.54
C PHE A 85 -9.54 5.80 -3.97
N VAL A 86 -9.97 5.47 -2.76
CA VAL A 86 -11.11 6.10 -2.10
C VAL A 86 -10.70 6.77 -0.81
N GLN A 87 -11.52 7.69 -0.32
CA GLN A 87 -11.23 8.44 0.90
C GLN A 87 -11.04 7.51 2.10
N ALA A 88 -10.07 7.86 2.95
CA ALA A 88 -9.90 7.33 4.29
C ALA A 88 -9.75 8.49 5.28
N LEU A 89 -10.31 8.34 6.47
CA LEU A 89 -10.13 9.24 7.61
C LEU A 89 -9.08 8.65 8.56
N HIS A 90 -7.82 8.99 8.31
CA HIS A 90 -6.67 8.52 9.10
C HIS A 90 -5.47 9.49 8.97
N SER A 91 -4.34 9.18 9.60
CA SER A 91 -3.05 9.84 9.31
C SER A 91 -2.19 9.00 8.37
N SER A 92 -1.16 9.62 7.78
CA SER A 92 -0.25 8.95 6.85
C SER A 92 1.13 9.59 6.90
N SER A 93 2.03 8.92 7.61
CA SER A 93 3.44 9.31 7.72
C SER A 93 4.30 8.14 8.10
N PHE A 94 5.56 8.17 7.69
CA PHE A 94 6.54 7.17 8.10
C PHE A 94 7.49 7.74 9.14
N GLY A 95 7.55 7.08 10.30
CA GLY A 95 8.40 7.45 11.42
C GLY A 95 9.87 7.17 11.15
N GLY A 96 10.72 8.14 11.46
CA GLY A 96 12.18 8.05 11.45
C GLY A 96 12.78 8.19 12.85
N GLU A 97 14.10 8.31 12.92
CA GLU A 97 14.82 8.46 14.19
C GLU A 97 14.47 9.79 14.89
N GLY A 98 14.58 9.80 16.22
CA GLY A 98 14.39 11.00 17.02
C GLY A 98 12.97 11.60 16.97
N GLY A 99 11.96 10.81 16.57
CA GLY A 99 10.57 11.29 16.44
C GLY A 99 10.29 12.07 15.16
N THR A 100 11.23 12.06 14.20
CA THR A 100 10.99 12.62 12.87
C THR A 100 9.90 11.82 12.13
N ASN A 101 9.13 12.50 11.28
CA ASN A 101 8.11 11.86 10.45
C ASN A 101 8.21 12.40 9.03
N THR A 102 8.20 11.49 8.06
CA THR A 102 8.09 11.83 6.65
C THR A 102 6.62 11.78 6.26
N TYR A 103 6.07 12.88 5.74
CA TYR A 103 4.71 12.90 5.19
C TYR A 103 4.65 12.05 3.92
N LEU A 104 3.66 11.14 3.85
CA LEU A 104 3.51 10.19 2.74
C LEU A 104 2.13 10.30 2.06
N GLY A 105 1.67 11.54 1.84
CA GLY A 105 0.40 11.79 1.17
C GLY A 105 -0.81 11.54 2.07
N ASN A 106 -2.01 11.74 1.55
CA ASN A 106 -3.23 11.40 2.28
C ASN A 106 -3.43 9.88 2.33
N PRO A 107 -3.99 9.34 3.43
CA PRO A 107 -4.39 7.94 3.46
C PRO A 107 -5.56 7.70 2.49
N GLY A 108 -5.67 6.47 1.99
CA GLY A 108 -6.79 6.05 1.17
C GLY A 108 -7.21 4.62 1.44
N GLY A 109 -8.45 4.32 1.10
CA GLY A 109 -8.90 2.95 0.86
C GLY A 109 -8.65 2.55 -0.59
N LEU A 110 -8.71 1.25 -0.86
CA LEU A 110 -8.52 0.68 -2.20
C LEU A 110 -9.71 -0.20 -2.55
N VAL A 111 -10.38 0.12 -3.65
CA VAL A 111 -11.45 -0.69 -4.22
C VAL A 111 -10.89 -1.40 -5.45
N LEU A 112 -10.64 -2.71 -5.32
CA LEU A 112 -10.08 -3.54 -6.38
C LEU A 112 -11.22 -4.16 -7.19
N HIS A 113 -11.16 -3.96 -8.51
CA HIS A 113 -12.11 -4.51 -9.45
C HIS A 113 -11.44 -5.56 -10.32
N PHE A 114 -11.94 -6.78 -10.23
CA PHE A 114 -11.46 -7.93 -10.99
C PHE A 114 -12.44 -8.22 -12.13
N PRO A 115 -11.96 -8.55 -13.35
CA PRO A 115 -12.84 -8.96 -14.44
C PRO A 115 -13.67 -10.19 -14.03
N GLU A 116 -15.00 -10.08 -14.16
CA GLU A 116 -15.96 -11.17 -13.91
C GLU A 116 -15.95 -11.75 -12.48
N ASP A 117 -15.35 -11.06 -11.50
CA ASP A 117 -15.28 -11.49 -10.10
C ASP A 117 -15.74 -10.37 -9.14
N LYS A 118 -15.79 -10.67 -7.86
CA LYS A 118 -16.22 -9.74 -6.81
C LYS A 118 -15.22 -8.61 -6.63
N THR A 119 -15.76 -7.41 -6.42
CA THR A 119 -14.98 -6.27 -5.94
C THR A 119 -14.53 -6.49 -4.49
N LEU A 120 -13.26 -6.19 -4.20
CA LEU A 120 -12.72 -6.14 -2.84
C LEU A 120 -12.52 -4.69 -2.42
N TYR A 121 -13.11 -4.27 -1.30
CA TYR A 121 -12.81 -2.99 -0.67
C TYR A 121 -11.89 -3.19 0.53
N HIS A 122 -10.65 -2.71 0.42
CA HIS A 122 -9.70 -2.64 1.52
C HIS A 122 -9.64 -1.21 2.08
N MET A 123 -10.29 -1.00 3.22
CA MET A 123 -10.46 0.33 3.82
C MET A 123 -9.21 0.88 4.56
N GLY A 124 -8.21 0.04 4.80
CA GLY A 124 -7.05 0.40 5.63
C GLY A 124 -7.48 0.63 7.08
N ASP A 125 -6.86 1.61 7.73
CA ASP A 125 -7.14 1.96 9.14
C ASP A 125 -8.08 3.17 9.23
N THR A 126 -8.95 3.37 8.23
CA THR A 126 -9.91 4.47 8.24
C THR A 126 -10.90 4.32 9.39
N ASP A 127 -11.21 5.46 10.03
CA ASP A 127 -12.38 5.56 10.90
C ASP A 127 -13.68 5.54 10.07
N ILE A 128 -14.82 5.44 10.75
CA ILE A 128 -16.15 5.60 10.17
C ILE A 128 -16.37 7.08 9.84
N PHE A 129 -16.81 7.36 8.61
CA PHE A 129 -17.22 8.69 8.17
C PHE A 129 -18.57 8.64 7.44
N SER A 130 -19.20 9.81 7.30
CA SER A 130 -20.58 9.95 6.80
C SER A 130 -20.83 9.29 5.43
N ASP A 131 -19.80 9.24 4.60
CA ASP A 131 -19.92 8.84 3.20
C ASP A 131 -19.71 7.33 2.99
N MET A 132 -19.58 6.54 4.07
CA MET A 132 -19.46 5.07 4.01
C MET A 132 -20.82 4.35 3.86
N GLY A 133 -21.94 5.09 3.84
CA GLY A 133 -23.30 4.56 3.79
C GLY A 133 -23.80 4.18 2.40
#